data_AF-A0A7S7SHR4-F1
#
_entry.id   AF-A0A7S7SHR4-F1
#
_cell.length_a   1.000
_cell.length_b   1.000
_cell.length_c   1.000
_cell.angle_alpha   90.00
_cell.angle_beta   90.00
_cell.angle_gamma   90.00
#
_symmetry.space_group_name_H-M   'P 1'
#
loop_
_entity.id
_entity.type
_entity.pdbx_description
1 polymer ?
#
loop_
_entity_poly.entity_id
_entity_poly.type
_entity_poly.pdbx_seq_one_letter_code
_entity_poly.pdbx_strand_id
1 'polypeptide(L)'
;MNKRLLVRGARQMLTLRGASAPRRGAQLSDVSLLESGAMLIEDGVITHIGPSRRIENLAAARDAQELDATGRVVMPGFVDSHTHLIHGPARLNDYEARILGRTYAQIAAAGGGIRQTMRAVRASSAKRLASDAKARIATIACYGTTTIEAKSGYGLDEATELRLLRIARALDEDPLTVVPTFLGAHATPPEFEGNPDGFIQHLIDVILPRVALARVARFADAYCDSGAFSVAQAHRYLSAAAALGLEVKMHASQFAEIGAVALALELQAISADHLEAIGAHEVESLARSNTIATLLPGSVFHLGLSRYAPARALIDAGAAVALATDYNPGTSPSCSMQMTLSLACTQMRMTPAEAIAAATINGAHALGLAAQCGSLEAAKYGDFLVLNVSDYRELPYSFGINHVAMTVKRGEVIYCDKDYPTK
;
A
#
# COMPACT_ATOMS: atom_id res chain seq x y z
N MET A 1 12.09 -13.98 29.93
CA MET A 1 11.82 -12.61 30.40
C MET A 1 11.01 -11.93 29.30
N ASN A 2 9.90 -11.27 29.63
CA ASN A 2 9.09 -10.55 28.64
C ASN A 2 9.92 -9.42 28.05
N LYS A 3 9.92 -9.27 26.72
CA LYS A 3 10.65 -8.20 26.05
C LYS A 3 9.80 -6.93 26.14
N ARG A 4 10.23 -5.98 26.97
CA ARG A 4 9.54 -4.70 27.17
C ARG A 4 10.32 -3.56 26.53
N LEU A 5 9.64 -2.72 25.78
CA LEU A 5 10.18 -1.50 25.16
C LEU A 5 9.35 -0.29 25.60
N LEU A 6 10.00 0.70 26.20
CA LEU A 6 9.44 2.00 26.53
C LEU A 6 9.90 3.02 25.49
N VAL A 7 8.97 3.51 24.67
CA VAL A 7 9.21 4.67 23.81
C VAL A 7 8.82 5.92 24.58
N ARG A 8 9.78 6.82 24.78
CA ARG A 8 9.62 7.99 25.66
C ARG A 8 10.05 9.29 24.99
N GLY A 9 9.59 10.42 25.54
CA GLY A 9 10.04 11.75 25.12
C GLY A 9 9.51 12.25 23.76
N ALA A 10 8.63 11.51 23.07
CA ALA A 10 8.09 11.95 21.77
C ALA A 10 7.43 13.32 21.91
N ARG A 11 7.92 14.31 21.16
CA ARG A 11 7.37 15.67 21.17
C ARG A 11 5.92 15.65 20.70
N GLN A 12 5.69 14.98 19.57
CA GLN A 12 4.37 14.70 19.04
C GLN A 12 4.23 13.20 18.85
N MET A 13 3.17 12.61 19.39
CA MET A 13 2.81 11.23 19.14
C MET A 13 1.43 11.16 18.48
N LEU A 14 1.41 10.79 17.21
CA LEU A 14 0.19 10.61 16.44
C LEU A 14 -0.30 9.19 16.72
N THR A 15 -1.42 9.07 17.42
CA THR A 15 -1.91 7.73 17.79
C THR A 15 -2.84 7.15 16.74
N LEU A 16 -3.56 8.01 15.99
CA LEU A 16 -4.61 7.60 15.05
C LEU A 16 -5.70 6.74 15.73
N ARG A 17 -5.76 6.72 17.07
CA ARG A 17 -6.79 6.01 17.84
C ARG A 17 -8.17 6.50 17.43
N GLY A 18 -9.10 5.58 17.22
CA GLY A 18 -10.44 5.91 16.77
C GLY A 18 -11.39 4.71 16.81
N ALA A 19 -12.52 4.84 16.10
CA ALA A 19 -13.46 3.74 15.93
C ALA A 19 -12.84 2.59 15.12
N SER A 20 -13.44 1.40 15.19
CA SER A 20 -13.03 0.21 14.42
C SER A 20 -13.40 0.27 12.93
N ALA A 21 -13.69 1.44 12.39
CA ALA A 21 -14.13 1.68 11.01
C ALA A 21 -13.14 2.64 10.31
N PRO A 22 -13.01 2.58 8.97
CA PRO A 22 -12.15 3.49 8.25
C PRO A 22 -12.58 4.94 8.48
N ARG A 23 -11.60 5.84 8.59
CA ARG A 23 -11.83 7.27 8.78
C ARG A 23 -12.40 7.87 7.50
N ARG A 24 -13.42 8.71 7.67
CA ARG A 24 -14.16 9.35 6.57
C ARG A 24 -14.32 10.85 6.83
N GLY A 25 -14.34 11.65 5.76
CA GLY A 25 -14.54 13.09 5.83
C GLY A 25 -13.63 13.74 6.88
N ALA A 26 -14.21 14.56 7.75
CA ALA A 26 -13.48 15.27 8.81
C ALA A 26 -12.71 14.36 9.78
N GLN A 27 -13.07 13.07 9.92
CA GLN A 27 -12.33 12.15 10.80
C GLN A 27 -10.92 11.85 10.28
N LEU A 28 -10.65 12.02 8.99
CA LEU A 28 -9.30 11.89 8.44
C LEU A 28 -8.34 12.96 8.99
N SER A 29 -8.85 14.13 9.39
CA SER A 29 -8.04 15.22 9.94
C SER A 29 -7.68 15.05 11.42
N ASP A 30 -8.32 14.13 12.13
CA ASP A 30 -8.04 13.86 13.54
C ASP A 30 -6.91 12.83 13.68
N VAL A 31 -5.67 13.27 13.89
CA VAL A 31 -4.55 12.33 14.10
C VAL A 31 -4.44 11.81 15.53
N SER A 32 -5.40 12.16 16.42
CA SER A 32 -5.40 11.80 17.84
C SER A 32 -4.05 12.12 18.49
N LEU A 33 -3.62 13.38 18.33
CA LEU A 33 -2.30 13.89 18.69
C LEU A 33 -2.12 13.94 20.21
N LEU A 34 -1.01 13.39 20.70
CA LEU A 34 -0.52 13.60 22.05
C LEU A 34 0.73 14.48 22.00
N GLU A 35 0.63 15.66 22.61
CA GLU A 35 1.79 16.49 22.93
C GLU A 35 2.53 15.85 24.10
N SER A 36 3.83 15.55 23.94
CA SER A 36 4.62 14.79 24.91
C SER A 36 4.03 13.40 25.20
N GLY A 37 4.18 12.50 24.23
CA GLY A 37 3.65 11.13 24.27
C GLY A 37 4.70 10.08 24.66
N ALA A 38 4.23 8.98 25.22
CA ALA A 38 5.01 7.77 25.44
C ALA A 38 4.14 6.52 25.23
N MET A 39 4.79 5.39 24.95
CA MET A 39 4.12 4.09 24.86
C MET A 39 5.00 2.96 25.40
N LEU A 40 4.34 1.94 25.93
CA LEU A 40 4.94 0.71 26.40
C LEU A 40 4.49 -0.44 25.49
N ILE A 41 5.47 -1.21 25.02
CA ILE A 41 5.27 -2.40 24.19
C ILE A 41 5.80 -3.60 24.97
N GLU A 42 5.02 -4.67 25.03
CA GLU A 42 5.40 -5.94 25.63
C GLU A 42 5.21 -7.05 24.61
N ASP A 43 6.26 -7.83 24.36
CA ASP A 43 6.25 -8.97 23.44
C ASP A 43 5.64 -8.62 22.07
N GLY A 44 5.99 -7.42 21.59
CA GLY A 44 5.59 -6.85 20.30
C GLY A 44 4.19 -6.24 20.21
N VAL A 45 3.46 -6.19 21.33
CA VAL A 45 2.12 -5.60 21.42
C VAL A 45 2.14 -4.35 22.30
N ILE A 46 1.47 -3.29 21.85
CA ILE A 46 1.29 -2.06 22.63
C ILE A 46 0.38 -2.38 23.82
N THR A 47 0.86 -2.18 25.04
CA THR A 47 0.05 -2.37 26.26
C THR A 47 -0.47 -1.05 26.80
N HIS A 48 0.33 0.01 26.70
CA HIS A 48 -0.03 1.34 27.20
C HIS A 48 0.45 2.43 26.24
N ILE A 49 -0.36 3.48 26.10
CA ILE A 49 -0.03 4.69 25.33
C ILE A 49 -0.74 5.88 25.94
N GLY A 50 -0.08 7.02 25.99
CA GLY A 50 -0.64 8.23 26.58
C GLY A 50 0.41 9.30 26.88
N PRO A 51 0.07 10.31 27.71
CA PRO A 51 1.00 11.35 28.12
C PRO A 51 2.24 10.75 28.80
N SER A 52 3.43 11.26 28.46
CA SER A 52 4.74 10.76 28.94
C SER A 52 4.77 10.51 30.44
N ARG A 53 4.35 11.50 31.24
CA ARG A 53 4.34 11.40 32.71
C ARG A 53 3.52 10.22 33.23
N ARG A 54 2.46 9.80 32.55
CA ARG A 54 1.63 8.66 32.98
C ARG A 54 2.34 7.34 32.68
N ILE A 55 2.86 7.20 31.47
CA ILE A 55 3.42 5.93 30.99
C ILE A 55 4.79 5.65 31.61
N GLU A 56 5.65 6.66 31.72
CA GLU A 56 7.00 6.54 32.29
C GLU A 56 6.99 6.19 33.79
N ASN A 57 5.90 6.47 34.51
CA ASN A 57 5.75 6.14 35.93
C ASN A 57 5.16 4.73 36.19
N LEU A 58 4.79 3.99 35.16
CA LEU A 58 4.27 2.62 35.32
C LEU A 58 5.36 1.72 35.89
N ALA A 59 4.98 0.81 36.80
CA ALA A 59 5.92 -0.17 37.34
C ALA A 59 6.58 -1.01 36.22
N ALA A 60 5.79 -1.39 35.21
CA ALA A 60 6.25 -2.14 34.05
C ALA A 60 7.27 -1.38 33.17
N ALA A 61 7.33 -0.04 33.26
CA ALA A 61 8.26 0.78 32.49
C ALA A 61 9.67 0.81 33.09
N ARG A 62 9.84 0.50 34.39
CA ARG A 62 11.13 0.62 35.10
C ARG A 62 12.22 -0.32 34.59
N ASP A 63 11.82 -1.51 34.14
CA ASP A 63 12.74 -2.56 33.65
C ASP A 63 12.68 -2.70 32.11
N ALA A 64 12.02 -1.76 31.42
CA ALA A 64 11.90 -1.81 29.98
C ALA A 64 13.17 -1.28 29.29
N GLN A 65 13.49 -1.84 28.12
CA GLN A 65 14.46 -1.20 27.24
C GLN A 65 13.91 0.17 26.84
N GLU A 66 14.72 1.22 26.93
CA GLU A 66 14.29 2.57 26.53
C GLU A 66 14.62 2.85 25.07
N LEU A 67 13.68 3.49 24.38
CA LEU A 67 13.88 4.15 23.10
C LEU A 67 13.56 5.63 23.29
N ASP A 68 14.58 6.46 23.21
CA ASP A 68 14.48 7.90 23.35
C ASP A 68 14.02 8.55 22.02
N ALA A 69 12.80 9.06 22.01
CA ALA A 69 12.22 9.85 20.93
C ALA A 69 12.14 11.36 21.29
N THR A 70 12.98 11.83 22.22
CA THR A 70 13.00 13.23 22.65
C THR A 70 13.07 14.19 21.47
N GLY A 71 12.14 15.16 21.45
CA GLY A 71 12.08 16.21 20.44
C GLY A 71 11.53 15.78 19.08
N ARG A 72 11.15 14.50 18.92
CA ARG A 72 10.78 13.89 17.64
C ARG A 72 9.30 13.60 17.52
N VAL A 73 8.86 13.32 16.29
CA VAL A 73 7.52 12.81 16.00
C VAL A 73 7.55 11.28 16.02
N VAL A 74 6.55 10.68 16.68
CA VAL A 74 6.26 9.24 16.63
C VAL A 74 4.87 9.03 16.02
N MET A 75 4.73 8.10 15.08
CA MET A 75 3.46 7.78 14.44
C MET A 75 3.39 6.28 14.06
N PRO A 76 2.23 5.71 13.70
CA PRO A 76 2.16 4.35 13.21
C PRO A 76 3.05 4.16 11.98
N GLY A 77 3.57 2.95 11.79
CA GLY A 77 4.23 2.56 10.56
C GLY A 77 3.30 2.74 9.36
N PHE A 78 3.84 3.12 8.20
CA PHE A 78 3.02 3.22 7.00
C PHE A 78 2.48 1.84 6.62
N VAL A 79 1.25 1.84 6.11
CA VAL A 79 0.61 0.67 5.52
C VAL A 79 0.44 0.94 4.02
N ASP A 80 1.38 0.42 3.24
CA ASP A 80 1.39 0.59 1.80
C ASP A 80 0.45 -0.45 1.16
N SER A 81 -0.80 -0.04 0.99
CA SER A 81 -1.92 -0.92 0.65
C SER A 81 -2.00 -1.34 -0.83
N HIS A 82 -1.07 -0.87 -1.66
CA HIS A 82 -1.05 -1.17 -3.09
C HIS A 82 0.36 -1.14 -3.67
N THR A 83 0.96 -2.31 -3.92
CA THR A 83 2.26 -2.39 -4.63
C THR A 83 2.40 -3.63 -5.51
N HIS A 84 3.33 -3.59 -6.46
CA HIS A 84 3.78 -4.74 -7.25
C HIS A 84 5.21 -5.14 -6.87
N LEU A 85 5.48 -5.33 -5.57
CA LEU A 85 6.80 -5.57 -4.97
C LEU A 85 7.73 -6.51 -5.78
N ILE A 86 7.20 -7.61 -6.32
CA ILE A 86 7.97 -8.65 -7.01
C ILE A 86 7.90 -8.44 -8.52
N HIS A 87 8.83 -7.62 -9.02
CA HIS A 87 8.93 -7.28 -10.43
C HIS A 87 10.34 -7.44 -11.00
N GLY A 88 10.45 -7.43 -12.34
CA GLY A 88 11.72 -7.46 -13.09
C GLY A 88 12.51 -6.14 -13.01
N PRO A 89 13.51 -5.93 -13.88
CA PRO A 89 14.31 -4.70 -13.89
C PRO A 89 13.46 -3.47 -14.26
N ALA A 90 14.03 -2.28 -14.01
CA ALA A 90 13.42 -1.01 -14.39
C ALA A 90 13.19 -0.89 -15.90
N ARG A 91 12.08 -0.26 -16.29
CA ARG A 91 11.71 -0.03 -17.70
C ARG A 91 12.34 1.26 -18.25
N LEU A 92 13.68 1.34 -18.20
CA LEU A 92 14.43 2.57 -18.52
C LEU A 92 14.20 3.05 -19.97
N ASN A 93 14.15 2.13 -20.93
CA ASN A 93 13.89 2.46 -22.33
C ASN A 93 12.49 3.06 -22.53
N ASP A 94 11.48 2.53 -21.83
CA ASP A 94 10.12 3.05 -21.90
C ASP A 94 10.03 4.45 -21.28
N TYR A 95 10.75 4.67 -20.18
CA TYR A 95 10.86 5.96 -19.53
C TYR A 95 11.47 7.01 -20.46
N GLU A 96 12.61 6.73 -21.07
CA GLU A 96 13.25 7.63 -22.04
C GLU A 96 12.37 7.86 -23.28
N ALA A 97 11.76 6.80 -23.83
CA ALA A 97 10.86 6.91 -24.97
C ALA A 97 9.64 7.82 -24.67
N ARG A 98 9.06 7.72 -23.47
CA ARG A 98 7.94 8.58 -23.05
C ARG A 98 8.37 10.04 -22.96
N ILE A 99 9.56 10.33 -22.43
CA ILE A 99 10.12 11.70 -22.38
C ILE A 99 10.33 12.27 -23.79
N LEU A 100 10.72 11.42 -24.75
CA LEU A 100 10.84 11.79 -26.16
C LEU A 100 9.48 11.89 -26.87
N GLY A 101 8.36 11.81 -26.15
CA GLY A 101 7.01 12.00 -26.68
C GLY A 101 6.40 10.77 -27.36
N ARG A 102 6.96 9.57 -27.17
CA ARG A 102 6.35 8.34 -27.70
C ARG A 102 5.07 8.01 -26.96
N THR A 103 4.05 7.61 -27.71
CA THR A 103 2.77 7.14 -27.16
C THR A 103 2.91 5.73 -26.55
N TYR A 104 2.00 5.38 -25.65
CA TYR A 104 1.92 4.02 -25.08
C TYR A 104 1.85 2.92 -26.14
N ALA A 105 1.05 3.13 -27.19
CA ALA A 105 0.92 2.19 -28.30
C ALA A 105 2.26 1.99 -29.03
N GLN A 106 3.02 3.08 -29.27
CA GLN A 106 4.34 2.99 -29.90
C GLN A 106 5.37 2.28 -29.02
N ILE A 107 5.36 2.53 -27.71
CA ILE A 107 6.23 1.84 -26.75
C ILE A 107 5.90 0.34 -26.71
N ALA A 108 4.62 -0.01 -26.66
CA ALA A 108 4.17 -1.40 -26.68
C ALA A 108 4.55 -2.11 -27.99
N ALA A 109 4.38 -1.43 -29.14
CA ALA A 109 4.79 -1.94 -30.46
C ALA A 109 6.30 -2.18 -30.58
N ALA A 110 7.12 -1.38 -29.88
CA ALA A 110 8.57 -1.58 -29.76
C ALA A 110 8.96 -2.70 -28.77
N GLY A 111 7.99 -3.43 -28.23
CA GLY A 111 8.21 -4.53 -27.28
C GLY A 111 8.39 -4.09 -25.83
N GLY A 112 8.18 -2.80 -25.52
CA GLY A 112 8.15 -2.28 -24.15
C GLY A 112 6.88 -2.68 -23.40
N GLY A 113 6.47 -1.87 -22.44
CA GLY A 113 5.23 -2.10 -21.70
C GLY A 113 5.36 -3.15 -20.59
N ILE A 114 4.21 -3.54 -20.04
CA ILE A 114 4.09 -4.66 -19.11
C ILE A 114 4.68 -5.97 -19.68
N ARG A 115 4.62 -6.15 -21.01
CA ARG A 115 5.19 -7.32 -21.70
C ARG A 115 6.71 -7.43 -21.48
N GLN A 116 7.44 -6.32 -21.38
CA GLN A 116 8.87 -6.33 -21.05
C GLN A 116 9.11 -6.89 -19.64
N THR A 117 8.39 -6.38 -18.64
CA THR A 117 8.48 -6.88 -17.27
C THR A 117 8.09 -8.35 -17.19
N MET A 118 7.02 -8.76 -17.89
CA MET A 118 6.56 -10.14 -17.93
C MET A 118 7.66 -11.08 -18.44
N ARG A 119 8.28 -10.78 -19.59
CA ARG A 119 9.38 -11.61 -20.12
C ARG A 119 10.54 -11.73 -19.13
N ALA A 120 10.93 -10.63 -18.49
CA ALA A 120 12.01 -10.63 -17.51
C ALA A 120 11.67 -11.46 -16.26
N VAL A 121 10.43 -11.37 -15.77
CA VAL A 121 9.96 -12.12 -14.60
C VAL A 121 9.82 -13.61 -14.91
N ARG A 122 9.27 -13.99 -16.07
CA ARG A 122 9.18 -15.39 -16.51
C ARG A 122 10.57 -16.03 -16.61
N ALA A 123 11.54 -15.31 -17.18
CA ALA A 123 12.93 -15.77 -17.33
C ALA A 123 13.74 -15.79 -16.02
N SER A 124 13.28 -15.13 -14.95
CA SER A 124 13.99 -15.07 -13.68
C SER A 124 13.72 -16.27 -12.79
N SER A 125 14.74 -16.72 -12.07
CA SER A 125 14.58 -17.79 -11.07
C SER A 125 13.86 -17.29 -9.81
N ALA A 126 13.20 -18.20 -9.09
CA ALA A 126 12.55 -17.88 -7.82
C ALA A 126 13.54 -17.27 -6.80
N LYS A 127 14.77 -17.82 -6.74
CA LYS A 127 15.83 -17.33 -5.84
C LYS A 127 16.20 -15.88 -6.14
N ARG A 128 16.33 -15.52 -7.43
CA ARG A 128 16.66 -14.14 -7.84
C ARG A 128 15.53 -13.18 -7.49
N LEU A 129 14.30 -13.51 -7.88
CA LEU A 129 13.12 -12.69 -7.58
C LEU A 129 12.93 -12.47 -6.07
N ALA A 130 13.12 -13.52 -5.25
CA ALA A 130 13.06 -13.41 -3.80
C ALA A 130 14.18 -12.53 -3.23
N SER A 131 15.41 -12.69 -3.71
CA SER A 131 16.55 -11.86 -3.29
C SER A 131 16.32 -10.37 -3.62
N ASP A 132 15.86 -10.08 -4.83
CA ASP A 132 15.57 -8.71 -5.28
C ASP A 132 14.42 -8.11 -4.45
N ALA A 133 13.38 -8.88 -4.17
CA ALA A 133 12.27 -8.46 -3.31
C ALA A 133 12.72 -8.18 -1.86
N LYS A 134 13.60 -9.02 -1.28
CA LYS A 134 14.18 -8.76 0.06
C LYS A 134 14.98 -7.46 0.10
N ALA A 135 15.79 -7.18 -0.93
CA ALA A 135 16.52 -5.92 -1.03
C ALA A 135 15.59 -4.70 -1.13
N ARG A 136 14.47 -4.84 -1.85
CA ARG A 136 13.42 -3.81 -1.92
C ARG A 136 12.74 -3.62 -0.58
N ILE A 137 12.38 -4.71 0.12
CA ILE A 137 11.79 -4.66 1.47
C ILE A 137 12.69 -3.89 2.44
N ALA A 138 14.00 -4.13 2.40
CA ALA A 138 14.95 -3.37 3.22
C ALA A 138 14.88 -1.86 2.90
N THR A 139 14.81 -1.49 1.62
CA THR A 139 14.65 -0.08 1.20
C THR A 139 13.30 0.49 1.64
N ILE A 140 12.21 -0.26 1.50
CA ILE A 140 10.86 0.09 1.92
C ILE A 140 10.82 0.34 3.44
N ALA A 141 11.50 -0.49 4.23
CA ALA A 141 11.66 -0.29 5.67
C ALA A 141 12.41 1.02 5.99
N CYS A 142 13.43 1.39 5.20
CA CYS A 142 14.09 2.70 5.35
C CYS A 142 13.14 3.90 5.19
N TYR A 143 12.07 3.75 4.40
CA TYR A 143 11.07 4.80 4.17
C TYR A 143 9.87 4.73 5.12
N GLY A 144 9.87 3.82 6.10
CA GLY A 144 8.90 3.77 7.19
C GLY A 144 7.69 2.88 6.96
N THR A 145 7.71 2.01 5.97
CA THR A 145 6.61 1.05 5.77
C THR A 145 6.80 -0.17 6.66
N THR A 146 5.77 -0.53 7.45
CA THR A 146 5.77 -1.71 8.34
C THR A 146 4.86 -2.83 7.83
N THR A 147 3.94 -2.50 6.92
CA THR A 147 2.98 -3.43 6.30
C THR A 147 2.82 -3.06 4.84
N ILE A 148 2.91 -4.04 3.94
CA ILE A 148 2.87 -3.83 2.50
C ILE A 148 2.01 -4.90 1.81
N GLU A 149 1.22 -4.48 0.82
CA GLU A 149 0.61 -5.41 -0.13
C GLU A 149 1.58 -5.77 -1.25
N ALA A 150 1.65 -7.04 -1.65
CA ALA A 150 2.46 -7.51 -2.76
C ALA A 150 1.59 -8.22 -3.80
N LYS A 151 1.27 -7.51 -4.89
CA LYS A 151 0.53 -8.07 -6.02
C LYS A 151 1.44 -8.90 -6.93
N SER A 152 0.87 -9.96 -7.48
CA SER A 152 1.45 -10.69 -8.62
C SER A 152 1.15 -9.95 -9.94
N GLY A 153 0.90 -10.65 -11.04
CA GLY A 153 0.45 -10.04 -12.30
C GLY A 153 1.55 -9.68 -13.29
N TYR A 154 2.81 -10.09 -13.03
CA TYR A 154 3.89 -10.04 -14.03
C TYR A 154 4.27 -11.43 -14.55
N GLY A 155 3.55 -12.48 -14.17
CA GLY A 155 3.69 -13.80 -14.77
C GLY A 155 2.74 -14.00 -15.95
N LEU A 156 1.45 -13.72 -15.74
CA LEU A 156 0.38 -13.95 -16.71
C LEU A 156 0.32 -15.40 -17.24
N ASP A 157 0.85 -16.34 -16.45
CA ASP A 157 0.78 -17.79 -16.65
C ASP A 157 0.74 -18.47 -15.28
N GLU A 158 0.23 -19.71 -15.24
CA GLU A 158 0.02 -20.44 -13.98
C GLU A 158 1.30 -20.57 -13.15
N ALA A 159 2.39 -21.03 -13.78
CA ALA A 159 3.62 -21.38 -13.10
C ALA A 159 4.29 -20.16 -12.46
N THR A 160 4.30 -19.04 -13.19
CA THR A 160 4.94 -17.80 -12.76
C THR A 160 4.08 -17.06 -11.75
N GLU A 161 2.76 -16.99 -11.92
CA GLU A 161 1.87 -16.36 -10.93
C GLU A 161 1.94 -17.08 -9.57
N LEU A 162 1.86 -18.41 -9.56
CA LEU A 162 2.03 -19.19 -8.32
C LEU A 162 3.42 -19.02 -7.71
N ARG A 163 4.46 -18.88 -8.54
CA ARG A 163 5.83 -18.60 -8.07
C ARG A 163 5.91 -17.25 -7.37
N LEU A 164 5.34 -16.19 -7.95
CA LEU A 164 5.32 -14.84 -7.36
C LEU A 164 4.57 -14.83 -6.03
N LEU A 165 3.38 -15.44 -5.97
CA LEU A 165 2.58 -15.50 -4.75
C LEU A 165 3.27 -16.29 -3.62
N ARG A 166 3.92 -17.41 -3.96
CA ARG A 166 4.73 -18.17 -2.97
C ARG A 166 5.91 -17.36 -2.45
N ILE A 167 6.57 -16.57 -3.31
CA ILE A 167 7.64 -15.68 -2.87
C ILE A 167 7.07 -14.62 -1.93
N ALA A 168 5.98 -13.92 -2.30
CA ALA A 168 5.35 -12.91 -1.45
C ALA A 168 4.98 -13.50 -0.08
N ARG A 169 4.38 -14.69 -0.06
CA ARG A 169 4.02 -15.39 1.19
C ARG A 169 5.22 -15.76 2.04
N ALA A 170 6.35 -16.13 1.43
CA ALA A 170 7.58 -16.47 2.13
C ALA A 170 8.34 -15.25 2.66
N LEU A 171 7.97 -14.04 2.22
CA LEU A 171 8.52 -12.76 2.71
C LEU A 171 7.69 -12.16 3.84
N ASP A 172 6.49 -12.67 4.09
CA ASP A 172 5.63 -12.22 5.17
C ASP A 172 6.31 -12.44 6.53
N GLU A 173 6.29 -11.41 7.37
CA GLU A 173 6.95 -11.32 8.67
C GLU A 173 8.49 -11.32 8.64
N ASP A 174 9.14 -11.07 7.48
CA ASP A 174 10.61 -10.96 7.34
C ASP A 174 11.05 -9.71 6.53
N PRO A 175 11.25 -8.54 7.18
CA PRO A 175 10.79 -8.20 8.53
C PRO A 175 9.41 -7.53 8.53
N LEU A 176 8.81 -7.27 7.35
CA LEU A 176 7.52 -6.58 7.24
C LEU A 176 6.37 -7.57 7.16
N THR A 177 5.16 -7.15 7.51
CA THR A 177 3.97 -7.91 7.10
C THR A 177 3.78 -7.71 5.60
N VAL A 178 3.70 -8.81 4.84
CA VAL A 178 3.52 -8.82 3.38
C VAL A 178 2.20 -9.52 3.07
N VAL A 179 1.27 -8.80 2.44
CA VAL A 179 -0.06 -9.31 2.09
C VAL A 179 -0.09 -9.67 0.60
N PRO A 180 -0.12 -10.96 0.22
CA PRO A 180 -0.13 -11.33 -1.19
C PRO A 180 -1.51 -11.16 -1.83
N THR A 181 -1.53 -10.55 -3.01
CA THR A 181 -2.73 -10.35 -3.84
C THR A 181 -2.52 -10.97 -5.21
N PHE A 182 -3.44 -11.82 -5.65
CA PHE A 182 -3.40 -12.42 -6.98
C PHE A 182 -3.99 -11.45 -8.00
N LEU A 183 -3.12 -10.86 -8.83
CA LEU A 183 -3.51 -9.99 -9.94
C LEU A 183 -3.34 -10.74 -11.27
N GLY A 184 -4.08 -11.84 -11.45
CA GLY A 184 -4.01 -12.64 -12.67
C GLY A 184 -4.50 -11.87 -13.90
N ALA A 185 -5.57 -11.10 -13.72
CA ALA A 185 -6.16 -10.23 -14.74
C ALA A 185 -5.46 -8.86 -14.80
N HIS A 186 -4.13 -8.84 -14.97
CA HIS A 186 -3.35 -7.60 -15.12
C HIS A 186 -3.27 -7.12 -16.57
N ALA A 187 -2.99 -8.05 -17.49
CA ALA A 187 -2.96 -7.81 -18.93
C ALA A 187 -3.17 -9.13 -19.67
N THR A 188 -3.53 -9.06 -20.95
CA THR A 188 -3.61 -10.26 -21.80
C THR A 188 -2.21 -10.67 -22.26
N PRO A 189 -1.75 -11.90 -21.97
CA PRO A 189 -0.43 -12.37 -22.39
C PRO A 189 -0.40 -12.71 -23.89
N PRO A 190 0.79 -12.77 -24.52
CA PRO A 190 0.92 -13.01 -25.96
C PRO A 190 0.26 -14.30 -26.46
N GLU A 191 0.21 -15.35 -25.63
CA GLU A 191 -0.43 -16.63 -25.96
C GLU A 191 -1.95 -16.51 -26.16
N PHE A 192 -2.55 -15.41 -25.71
CA PHE A 192 -3.97 -15.08 -25.85
C PHE A 192 -4.19 -13.77 -26.60
N GLU A 193 -3.24 -13.32 -27.42
CA GLU A 193 -3.38 -12.11 -28.22
C GLU A 193 -4.61 -12.21 -29.16
N GLY A 194 -5.48 -11.19 -29.11
CA GLY A 194 -6.76 -11.21 -29.80
C GLY A 194 -7.87 -12.06 -29.15
N ASN A 195 -7.60 -12.72 -28.01
CA ASN A 195 -8.56 -13.54 -27.28
C ASN A 195 -8.52 -13.30 -25.75
N PRO A 196 -8.80 -12.07 -25.28
CA PRO A 196 -8.82 -11.75 -23.85
C PRO A 196 -9.88 -12.56 -23.07
N ASP A 197 -11.01 -12.89 -23.70
CA ASP A 197 -12.05 -13.72 -23.06
C ASP A 197 -11.57 -15.15 -22.80
N GLY A 198 -10.79 -15.71 -23.73
CA GLY A 198 -10.14 -17.01 -23.54
C GLY A 198 -9.14 -16.99 -22.38
N PHE A 199 -8.41 -15.88 -22.21
CA PHE A 199 -7.49 -15.73 -21.08
C PHE A 199 -8.24 -15.62 -19.75
N ILE A 200 -9.33 -14.86 -19.69
CA ILE A 200 -10.20 -14.78 -18.51
C ILE A 200 -10.77 -16.16 -18.17
N GLN A 201 -11.24 -16.91 -19.17
CA GLN A 201 -11.72 -18.27 -18.94
C GLN A 201 -10.61 -19.19 -18.41
N HIS A 202 -9.39 -19.08 -18.94
CA HIS A 202 -8.23 -19.81 -18.43
C HIS A 202 -7.89 -19.43 -16.98
N LEU A 203 -7.93 -18.14 -16.63
CA LEU A 203 -7.74 -17.69 -15.25
C LEU A 203 -8.78 -18.34 -14.31
N ILE A 204 -10.04 -18.41 -14.73
CA ILE A 204 -11.16 -18.96 -13.96
C ILE A 204 -11.04 -20.49 -13.81
N ASP A 205 -10.84 -21.21 -14.89
CA ASP A 205 -10.91 -22.68 -14.88
C ASP A 205 -9.62 -23.34 -14.40
N VAL A 206 -8.48 -22.67 -14.57
CA VAL A 206 -7.16 -23.29 -14.44
C VAL A 206 -6.37 -22.66 -13.29
N ILE A 207 -6.23 -21.34 -13.26
CA ILE A 207 -5.28 -20.68 -12.34
C ILE A 207 -5.92 -20.41 -10.98
N LEU A 208 -7.11 -19.82 -10.93
CA LEU A 208 -7.81 -19.47 -9.68
C LEU A 208 -7.98 -20.67 -8.73
N PRO A 209 -8.44 -21.86 -9.18
CA PRO A 209 -8.58 -23.02 -8.29
C PRO A 209 -7.26 -23.43 -7.65
N ARG A 210 -6.13 -23.27 -8.36
CA ARG A 210 -4.80 -23.59 -7.83
C ARG A 210 -4.29 -22.54 -6.86
N VAL A 211 -4.55 -21.25 -7.11
CA VAL A 211 -4.23 -20.17 -6.16
C VAL A 211 -5.00 -20.37 -4.86
N ALA A 212 -6.30 -20.65 -4.94
CA ALA A 212 -7.15 -20.91 -3.79
C ALA A 212 -6.71 -22.16 -3.02
N LEU A 213 -6.46 -23.28 -3.72
CA LEU A 213 -5.98 -24.52 -3.11
C LEU A 213 -4.63 -24.34 -2.40
N ALA A 214 -3.72 -23.57 -3.00
CA ALA A 214 -2.39 -23.33 -2.43
C ALA A 214 -2.42 -22.34 -1.24
N ARG A 215 -3.52 -21.58 -1.05
CA ARG A 215 -3.66 -20.56 0.01
C ARG A 215 -2.51 -19.55 0.04
N VAL A 216 -2.08 -19.13 -1.15
CA VAL A 216 -0.92 -18.24 -1.34
C VAL A 216 -1.30 -16.77 -1.56
N ALA A 217 -2.59 -16.46 -1.64
CA ALA A 217 -3.12 -15.10 -1.77
C ALA A 217 -4.29 -14.89 -0.83
N ARG A 218 -4.42 -13.67 -0.31
CA ARG A 218 -5.61 -13.23 0.44
C ARG A 218 -6.65 -12.61 -0.50
N PHE A 219 -6.17 -11.79 -1.43
CA PHE A 219 -7.02 -11.04 -2.35
C PHE A 219 -6.88 -11.55 -3.79
N ALA A 220 -7.92 -11.34 -4.59
CA ALA A 220 -7.87 -11.31 -6.04
C ALA A 220 -8.11 -9.89 -6.53
N ASP A 221 -7.39 -9.49 -7.58
CA ASP A 221 -7.43 -8.14 -8.15
C ASP A 221 -7.52 -8.24 -9.68
N ALA A 222 -8.08 -7.23 -10.32
CA ALA A 222 -8.20 -7.13 -11.76
C ALA A 222 -7.96 -5.70 -12.22
N TYR A 223 -7.31 -5.56 -13.37
CA TYR A 223 -7.19 -4.27 -14.04
C TYR A 223 -8.36 -4.03 -14.99
N CYS A 224 -9.35 -3.29 -14.49
CA CYS A 224 -10.57 -2.95 -15.22
C CYS A 224 -10.50 -1.53 -15.76
N ASP A 225 -10.01 -1.40 -16.99
CA ASP A 225 -9.88 -0.13 -17.72
C ASP A 225 -9.94 -0.37 -19.24
N SER A 226 -10.15 0.71 -20.00
CA SER A 226 -10.23 0.76 -21.46
C SER A 226 -9.07 0.09 -22.21
N GLY A 227 -7.88 0.00 -21.60
CA GLY A 227 -6.68 -0.63 -22.17
C GLY A 227 -6.37 -2.03 -21.61
N ALA A 228 -7.23 -2.59 -20.76
CA ALA A 228 -7.00 -3.85 -20.07
C ALA A 228 -8.20 -4.79 -20.20
N PHE A 229 -8.94 -5.05 -19.12
CA PHE A 229 -10.13 -5.90 -19.14
C PHE A 229 -11.41 -5.09 -19.00
N SER A 230 -12.44 -5.48 -19.75
CA SER A 230 -13.78 -4.89 -19.66
C SER A 230 -14.46 -5.23 -18.32
N VAL A 231 -15.50 -4.46 -17.98
CA VAL A 231 -16.35 -4.74 -16.79
C VAL A 231 -16.91 -6.16 -16.80
N ALA A 232 -17.40 -6.65 -17.95
CA ALA A 232 -17.94 -8.01 -18.05
C ALA A 232 -16.88 -9.10 -17.80
N GLN A 233 -15.65 -8.88 -18.27
CA GLN A 233 -14.52 -9.78 -18.04
C GLN A 233 -14.08 -9.78 -16.57
N ALA A 234 -13.92 -8.59 -15.99
CA ALA A 234 -13.57 -8.43 -14.59
C ALA A 234 -14.65 -9.04 -13.67
N HIS A 235 -15.93 -8.84 -13.98
CA HIS A 235 -17.06 -9.40 -13.23
C HIS A 235 -16.99 -10.93 -13.16
N ARG A 236 -16.84 -11.60 -14.32
CA ARG A 236 -16.72 -13.06 -14.39
C ARG A 236 -15.54 -13.58 -13.56
N TYR A 237 -14.38 -12.96 -13.71
CA TYR A 237 -13.15 -13.38 -13.03
C TYR A 237 -13.23 -13.15 -11.51
N LEU A 238 -13.59 -11.95 -11.07
CA LEU A 238 -13.62 -11.60 -9.65
C LEU A 238 -14.77 -12.29 -8.91
N SER A 239 -15.92 -12.52 -9.56
CA SER A 239 -17.00 -13.34 -8.98
C SER A 239 -16.54 -14.78 -8.75
N ALA A 240 -15.79 -15.37 -9.69
CA ALA A 240 -15.22 -16.71 -9.52
C ALA A 240 -14.15 -16.74 -8.41
N ALA A 241 -13.32 -15.70 -8.30
CA ALA A 241 -12.34 -15.58 -7.22
C ALA A 241 -13.01 -15.47 -5.84
N ALA A 242 -14.06 -14.65 -5.72
CA ALA A 242 -14.84 -14.50 -4.51
C ALA A 242 -15.52 -15.81 -4.09
N ALA A 243 -16.07 -16.56 -5.05
CA ALA A 243 -16.66 -17.89 -4.80
C ALA A 243 -15.64 -18.91 -4.26
N LEU A 244 -14.35 -18.71 -4.52
CA LEU A 244 -13.24 -19.52 -3.99
C LEU A 244 -12.67 -18.99 -2.66
N GLY A 245 -13.26 -17.93 -2.09
CA GLY A 245 -12.89 -17.36 -0.80
C GLY A 245 -11.76 -16.34 -0.84
N LEU A 246 -11.40 -15.83 -2.02
CA LEU A 246 -10.49 -14.68 -2.14
C LEU A 246 -11.28 -13.38 -1.96
N GLU A 247 -10.79 -12.48 -1.13
CA GLU A 247 -11.36 -11.14 -1.00
C GLU A 247 -11.07 -10.32 -2.28
N VAL A 248 -11.95 -9.39 -2.67
CA VAL A 248 -11.84 -8.70 -3.97
C VAL A 248 -11.23 -7.30 -3.82
N LYS A 249 -10.32 -6.96 -4.72
CA LYS A 249 -9.78 -5.61 -4.99
C LYS A 249 -9.91 -5.31 -6.48
N MET A 250 -9.75 -4.03 -6.86
CA MET A 250 -9.78 -3.65 -8.28
C MET A 250 -8.94 -2.42 -8.58
N HIS A 251 -8.11 -2.49 -9.62
CA HIS A 251 -7.62 -1.28 -10.28
C HIS A 251 -8.76 -0.78 -11.19
N ALA A 252 -9.28 0.40 -10.86
CA ALA A 252 -10.51 0.91 -11.45
C ALA A 252 -10.32 2.35 -11.93
N SER A 253 -10.78 2.60 -13.15
CA SER A 253 -10.95 3.95 -13.70
C SER A 253 -9.67 4.81 -13.60
N GLN A 254 -8.52 4.27 -13.99
CA GLN A 254 -7.25 5.00 -14.02
C GLN A 254 -7.20 5.97 -15.21
N PHE A 255 -7.60 5.49 -16.39
CA PHE A 255 -7.56 6.26 -17.63
C PHE A 255 -8.95 6.59 -18.16
N ALA A 256 -9.94 5.72 -17.94
CA ALA A 256 -11.29 5.92 -18.43
C ALA A 256 -12.37 5.49 -17.42
N GLU A 257 -13.45 6.25 -17.34
CA GLU A 257 -14.67 5.86 -16.63
C GLU A 257 -15.44 4.85 -17.48
N ILE A 258 -15.27 3.55 -17.19
CA ILE A 258 -15.92 2.45 -17.93
C ILE A 258 -16.95 1.67 -17.10
N GLY A 259 -17.25 2.12 -15.88
CA GLY A 259 -18.12 1.43 -14.92
C GLY A 259 -17.37 0.48 -13.96
N ALA A 260 -16.04 0.56 -13.88
CA ALA A 260 -15.24 -0.25 -12.99
C ALA A 260 -15.55 -0.01 -11.49
N VAL A 261 -15.82 1.25 -11.10
CA VAL A 261 -16.21 1.55 -9.71
C VAL A 261 -17.53 0.88 -9.35
N ALA A 262 -18.55 0.98 -10.23
CA ALA A 262 -19.83 0.34 -9.99
C ALA A 262 -19.69 -1.18 -9.77
N LEU A 263 -18.84 -1.84 -10.56
CA LEU A 263 -18.53 -3.25 -10.38
C LEU A 263 -17.81 -3.52 -9.05
N ALA A 264 -16.85 -2.69 -8.66
CA ALA A 264 -16.15 -2.84 -7.38
C ALA A 264 -17.12 -2.78 -6.19
N LEU A 265 -18.12 -1.88 -6.27
CA LEU A 265 -19.16 -1.77 -5.25
C LEU A 265 -20.11 -2.97 -5.26
N GLU A 266 -20.53 -3.43 -6.45
CA GLU A 266 -21.38 -4.63 -6.61
C GLU A 266 -20.74 -5.86 -5.96
N LEU A 267 -19.44 -6.06 -6.20
CA LEU A 267 -18.67 -7.20 -5.67
C LEU A 267 -18.20 -6.98 -4.23
N GLN A 268 -18.60 -5.89 -3.59
CA GLN A 268 -18.17 -5.52 -2.24
C GLN A 268 -16.64 -5.55 -2.06
N ALA A 269 -15.92 -5.09 -3.09
CA ALA A 269 -14.47 -5.02 -3.07
C ALA A 269 -13.99 -4.23 -1.84
N ILE A 270 -12.94 -4.72 -1.18
CA ILE A 270 -12.37 -4.04 -0.01
C ILE A 270 -11.81 -2.67 -0.40
N SER A 271 -11.25 -2.57 -1.62
CA SER A 271 -10.79 -1.32 -2.19
C SER A 271 -10.97 -1.25 -3.71
N ALA A 272 -11.14 -0.02 -4.20
CA ALA A 272 -11.01 0.37 -5.59
C ALA A 272 -9.83 1.34 -5.67
N ASP A 273 -8.86 1.02 -6.52
CA ASP A 273 -7.56 1.67 -6.56
C ASP A 273 -7.42 2.49 -7.87
N HIS A 274 -6.55 3.51 -7.89
CA HIS A 274 -6.40 4.53 -8.95
C HIS A 274 -7.43 5.66 -8.89
N LEU A 275 -8.54 5.52 -9.61
CA LEU A 275 -9.68 6.44 -9.62
C LEU A 275 -9.43 7.85 -10.20
N GLU A 276 -8.40 8.05 -11.02
CA GLU A 276 -8.15 9.34 -11.66
C GLU A 276 -9.29 9.76 -12.60
N ALA A 277 -9.90 8.78 -13.27
CA ALA A 277 -10.90 9.02 -14.32
C ALA A 277 -12.33 9.23 -13.80
N ILE A 278 -12.58 9.11 -12.50
CA ILE A 278 -13.94 9.10 -11.95
C ILE A 278 -14.64 10.47 -12.00
N GLY A 279 -15.97 10.44 -12.14
CA GLY A 279 -16.86 11.60 -12.07
C GLY A 279 -17.59 11.76 -10.73
N ALA A 280 -18.42 12.80 -10.62
CA ALA A 280 -19.17 13.12 -9.40
C ALA A 280 -20.09 11.98 -8.93
N HIS A 281 -20.71 11.25 -9.86
CA HIS A 281 -21.58 10.12 -9.54
C HIS A 281 -20.82 8.96 -8.86
N GLU A 282 -19.62 8.61 -9.37
CA GLU A 282 -18.78 7.57 -8.77
C GLU A 282 -18.22 8.01 -7.41
N VAL A 283 -17.90 9.30 -7.25
CA VAL A 283 -17.54 9.89 -5.94
C VAL A 283 -18.65 9.69 -4.91
N GLU A 284 -19.90 10.03 -5.25
CA GLU A 284 -21.04 9.82 -4.36
C GLU A 284 -21.28 8.34 -4.06
N SER A 285 -21.08 7.46 -5.05
CA SER A 285 -21.26 6.02 -4.89
C SER A 285 -20.23 5.42 -3.93
N LEU A 286 -18.97 5.81 -4.05
CA LEU A 286 -17.89 5.43 -3.12
C LEU A 286 -18.14 5.98 -1.71
N ALA A 287 -18.66 7.20 -1.60
CA ALA A 287 -19.00 7.79 -0.31
C ALA A 287 -20.05 6.98 0.46
N ARG A 288 -21.01 6.37 -0.25
CA ARG A 288 -22.09 5.55 0.32
C ARG A 288 -21.73 4.07 0.49
N SER A 289 -20.52 3.65 0.14
CA SER A 289 -20.09 2.25 0.20
C SER A 289 -19.06 1.99 1.29
N ASN A 290 -18.76 0.71 1.54
CA ASN A 290 -17.67 0.28 2.41
C ASN A 290 -16.32 0.13 1.69
N THR A 291 -16.31 0.24 0.36
CA THR A 291 -15.10 0.14 -0.46
C THR A 291 -14.21 1.34 -0.21
N ILE A 292 -12.93 1.08 0.02
CA ILE A 292 -11.93 2.13 0.24
C ILE A 292 -11.40 2.61 -1.10
N ALA A 293 -11.38 3.93 -1.29
CA ALA A 293 -10.78 4.58 -2.45
C ALA A 293 -9.26 4.71 -2.22
N THR A 294 -8.45 3.83 -2.83
CA THR A 294 -6.98 3.88 -2.71
C THR A 294 -6.39 4.73 -3.83
N LEU A 295 -5.84 5.89 -3.49
CA LEU A 295 -5.33 6.84 -4.47
C LEU A 295 -3.83 6.68 -4.66
N LEU A 296 -3.37 6.74 -5.91
CA LEU A 296 -2.03 6.34 -6.33
C LEU A 296 -1.30 7.49 -7.05
N PRO A 297 -1.04 8.63 -6.36
CA PRO A 297 -0.55 9.84 -7.01
C PRO A 297 0.86 9.71 -7.61
N GLY A 298 1.66 8.73 -7.14
CA GLY A 298 2.98 8.43 -7.70
C GLY A 298 2.91 8.02 -9.17
N SER A 299 1.86 7.28 -9.55
CA SER A 299 1.63 6.86 -10.92
C SER A 299 1.39 8.05 -11.85
N VAL A 300 0.49 8.95 -11.48
CA VAL A 300 0.16 10.17 -12.23
C VAL A 300 1.41 11.04 -12.41
N PHE A 301 2.16 11.26 -11.32
CA PHE A 301 3.41 12.03 -11.34
C PHE A 301 4.44 11.43 -12.30
N HIS A 302 4.76 10.15 -12.14
CA HIS A 302 5.81 9.52 -12.93
C HIS A 302 5.42 9.39 -14.41
N LEU A 303 4.14 9.16 -14.71
CA LEU A 303 3.62 9.13 -16.08
C LEU A 303 3.58 10.51 -16.75
N GLY A 304 3.83 11.60 -16.01
CA GLY A 304 3.77 12.97 -16.53
C GLY A 304 2.35 13.41 -16.86
N LEU A 305 1.36 12.85 -16.17
CA LEU A 305 -0.05 13.18 -16.33
C LEU A 305 -0.44 14.33 -15.40
N SER A 306 -1.52 15.02 -15.74
CA SER A 306 -2.05 16.16 -14.97
C SER A 306 -3.32 15.84 -14.19
N ARG A 307 -4.01 14.74 -14.55
CA ARG A 307 -5.26 14.34 -13.91
C ARG A 307 -4.97 13.40 -12.74
N TYR A 308 -5.01 13.96 -11.53
CA TYR A 308 -5.00 13.19 -10.29
C TYR A 308 -6.41 12.78 -9.87
N ALA A 309 -6.50 11.73 -9.05
CA ALA A 309 -7.78 11.32 -8.45
C ALA A 309 -8.37 12.45 -7.58
N PRO A 310 -9.71 12.60 -7.56
CA PRO A 310 -10.37 13.74 -6.92
C PRO A 310 -10.47 13.56 -5.40
N ALA A 311 -9.33 13.46 -4.71
CA ALA A 311 -9.26 13.16 -3.28
C ALA A 311 -10.12 14.11 -2.43
N ARG A 312 -10.04 15.42 -2.70
CA ARG A 312 -10.86 16.42 -1.99
C ARG A 312 -12.36 16.13 -2.13
N ALA A 313 -12.84 15.87 -3.34
CA ALA A 313 -14.25 15.54 -3.57
C ALA A 313 -14.67 14.24 -2.87
N LEU A 314 -13.82 13.20 -2.90
CA LEU A 314 -14.05 11.94 -2.19
C LEU A 314 -14.15 12.15 -0.68
N ILE A 315 -13.21 12.90 -0.09
CA ILE A 315 -13.19 13.19 1.35
C ILE A 315 -14.43 14.01 1.74
N ASP A 316 -14.73 15.09 1.01
CA ASP A 316 -15.85 15.98 1.32
C ASP A 316 -17.20 15.25 1.17
N ALA A 317 -17.31 14.28 0.27
CA ALA A 317 -18.48 13.42 0.12
C ALA A 317 -18.60 12.35 1.23
N GLY A 318 -17.54 12.05 1.98
CA GLY A 318 -17.53 11.05 3.06
C GLY A 318 -17.01 9.66 2.65
N ALA A 319 -16.29 9.54 1.53
CA ALA A 319 -15.63 8.31 1.16
C ALA A 319 -14.47 7.98 2.12
N ALA A 320 -14.21 6.68 2.31
CA ALA A 320 -13.00 6.22 2.96
C ALA A 320 -11.86 6.27 1.95
N VAL A 321 -10.81 7.05 2.24
CA VAL A 321 -9.68 7.26 1.34
C VAL A 321 -8.40 6.67 1.93
N ALA A 322 -7.67 5.88 1.14
CA ALA A 322 -6.33 5.39 1.44
C ALA A 322 -5.31 5.94 0.44
N LEU A 323 -4.04 5.92 0.81
CA LEU A 323 -2.91 6.24 -0.07
C LEU A 323 -1.96 5.05 -0.14
N ALA A 324 -1.35 4.85 -1.30
CA ALA A 324 -0.31 3.85 -1.50
C ALA A 324 0.67 4.30 -2.60
N THR A 325 1.84 3.66 -2.63
CA THR A 325 2.92 4.06 -3.55
C THR A 325 2.67 3.63 -4.98
N ASP A 326 1.88 2.57 -5.19
CA ASP A 326 1.85 1.83 -6.45
C ASP A 326 3.24 1.31 -6.84
N TYR A 327 4.09 0.91 -5.87
CA TYR A 327 5.49 0.62 -6.18
C TYR A 327 5.63 -0.49 -7.23
N ASN A 328 6.07 -0.12 -8.44
CA ASN A 328 6.15 -1.00 -9.60
C ASN A 328 7.17 -0.47 -10.64
N PRO A 329 7.67 -1.28 -11.58
CA PRO A 329 8.78 -0.91 -12.47
C PRO A 329 8.40 0.04 -13.61
N GLY A 330 7.11 0.32 -13.84
CA GLY A 330 6.62 0.95 -15.06
C GLY A 330 5.89 2.27 -14.86
N THR A 331 4.99 2.35 -13.89
CA THR A 331 4.13 3.51 -13.68
C THR A 331 4.45 4.26 -12.40
N SER A 332 4.95 3.62 -11.33
CA SER A 332 5.38 4.31 -10.10
C SER A 332 6.61 3.64 -9.47
N PRO A 333 7.84 3.87 -9.99
CA PRO A 333 9.07 3.25 -9.51
C PRO A 333 9.63 3.95 -8.25
N SER A 334 8.78 4.25 -7.27
CA SER A 334 9.16 4.82 -5.97
C SER A 334 8.42 4.10 -4.86
N CYS A 335 9.13 3.68 -3.81
CA CYS A 335 8.54 3.09 -2.60
C CYS A 335 8.35 4.10 -1.46
N SER A 336 8.56 5.40 -1.72
CA SER A 336 8.47 6.43 -0.69
C SER A 336 7.02 6.84 -0.43
N MET A 337 6.48 6.39 0.70
CA MET A 337 5.20 6.91 1.21
C MET A 337 5.29 8.42 1.47
N GLN A 338 6.43 8.94 1.94
CA GLN A 338 6.62 10.38 2.17
C GLN A 338 6.45 11.22 0.90
N MET A 339 6.95 10.73 -0.24
CA MET A 339 6.67 11.34 -1.54
C MET A 339 5.19 11.24 -1.91
N THR A 340 4.56 10.09 -1.65
CA THR A 340 3.11 9.89 -1.86
C THR A 340 2.27 10.90 -1.06
N LEU A 341 2.61 11.12 0.22
CA LEU A 341 1.99 12.12 1.08
C LEU A 341 2.19 13.55 0.53
N SER A 342 3.40 13.88 0.07
CA SER A 342 3.72 15.19 -0.52
C SER A 342 2.88 15.47 -1.78
N LEU A 343 2.76 14.47 -2.67
CA LEU A 343 1.92 14.56 -3.87
C LEU A 343 0.43 14.66 -3.51
N ALA A 344 -0.03 13.89 -2.53
CA ALA A 344 -1.41 13.97 -2.07
C ALA A 344 -1.78 15.35 -1.51
N CYS A 345 -0.87 15.97 -0.76
CA CYS A 345 -1.09 17.31 -0.24
C CYS A 345 -1.08 18.37 -1.35
N THR A 346 -0.07 18.33 -2.22
CA THR A 346 0.16 19.39 -3.23
C THR A 346 -0.76 19.28 -4.44
N GLN A 347 -0.99 18.06 -4.94
CA GLN A 347 -1.73 17.81 -6.17
C GLN A 347 -3.20 17.43 -5.93
N MET A 348 -3.49 16.74 -4.81
CA MET A 348 -4.86 16.27 -4.51
C MET A 348 -5.56 17.06 -3.39
N ARG A 349 -4.89 18.10 -2.87
CA ARG A 349 -5.41 19.02 -1.84
C ARG A 349 -5.81 18.34 -0.53
N MET A 350 -5.15 17.24 -0.16
CA MET A 350 -5.26 16.68 1.18
C MET A 350 -4.46 17.52 2.18
N THR A 351 -4.90 17.58 3.42
CA THR A 351 -4.11 18.09 4.54
C THR A 351 -3.07 17.04 4.96
N PRO A 352 -1.97 17.45 5.63
CA PRO A 352 -1.01 16.49 6.18
C PRO A 352 -1.64 15.42 7.07
N ALA A 353 -2.62 15.80 7.89
CA ALA A 353 -3.36 14.88 8.76
C ALA A 353 -4.16 13.84 7.96
N GLU A 354 -4.93 14.29 6.96
CA GLU A 354 -5.70 13.39 6.09
C GLU A 354 -4.78 12.42 5.33
N ALA A 355 -3.64 12.91 4.82
CA ALA A 355 -2.68 12.08 4.10
C ALA A 355 -2.04 11.03 5.01
N ILE A 356 -1.69 11.37 6.25
CA ILE A 356 -1.17 10.42 7.24
C ILE A 356 -2.23 9.37 7.60
N ALA A 357 -3.47 9.77 7.88
CA ALA A 357 -4.55 8.83 8.18
C ALA A 357 -4.82 7.88 7.00
N ALA A 358 -4.81 8.40 5.77
CA ALA A 358 -4.95 7.63 4.54
C ALA A 358 -3.81 6.61 4.33
N ALA A 359 -2.58 6.96 4.71
CA ALA A 359 -1.37 6.14 4.58
C ALA A 359 -1.10 5.18 5.76
N THR A 360 -1.93 5.21 6.80
CA THR A 360 -1.78 4.40 8.01
C THR A 360 -3.05 3.60 8.27
N ILE A 361 -3.98 4.13 9.06
CA ILE A 361 -5.17 3.40 9.50
C ILE A 361 -6.09 3.03 8.34
N ASN A 362 -6.29 3.90 7.36
CA ASN A 362 -7.13 3.56 6.21
C ASN A 362 -6.43 2.60 5.23
N GLY A 363 -5.10 2.69 5.09
CA GLY A 363 -4.31 1.66 4.41
C GLY A 363 -4.45 0.29 5.10
N ALA A 364 -4.47 0.26 6.44
CA ALA A 364 -4.74 -0.95 7.20
C ALA A 364 -6.15 -1.49 6.99
N HIS A 365 -7.16 -0.63 6.85
CA HIS A 365 -8.51 -1.05 6.48
C HIS A 365 -8.56 -1.58 5.04
N ALA A 366 -7.82 -1.00 4.09
CA ALA A 366 -7.75 -1.46 2.69
C ALA A 366 -7.12 -2.85 2.54
N LEU A 367 -6.36 -3.29 3.55
CA LEU A 367 -5.81 -4.64 3.66
C LEU A 367 -6.55 -5.54 4.66
N GLY A 368 -7.62 -5.05 5.30
CA GLY A 368 -8.34 -5.80 6.34
C GLY A 368 -7.45 -6.18 7.53
N LEU A 369 -6.54 -5.28 7.93
CA LEU A 369 -5.57 -5.44 9.03
C LEU A 369 -5.67 -4.34 10.10
N ALA A 370 -6.66 -3.45 10.02
CA ALA A 370 -6.82 -2.34 10.96
C ALA A 370 -7.02 -2.76 12.43
N ALA A 371 -7.41 -4.00 12.71
CA ALA A 371 -7.44 -4.54 14.07
C ALA A 371 -6.02 -4.78 14.66
N GLN A 372 -5.00 -4.89 13.81
CA GLN A 372 -3.64 -5.28 14.17
C GLN A 372 -2.64 -4.12 14.06
N CYS A 373 -2.78 -3.26 13.04
CA CYS A 373 -1.84 -2.16 12.74
C CYS A 373 -2.55 -0.89 12.22
N GLY A 374 -1.76 0.11 11.82
CA GLY A 374 -2.24 1.38 11.26
C GLY A 374 -2.60 2.46 12.29
N SER A 375 -2.60 2.12 13.57
CA SER A 375 -2.74 3.07 14.69
C SER A 375 -1.96 2.58 15.91
N LEU A 376 -1.63 3.49 16.82
CA LEU A 376 -0.99 3.19 18.10
C LEU A 376 -2.07 3.09 19.18
N GLU A 377 -2.53 1.87 19.42
CA GLU A 377 -3.58 1.56 20.39
C GLU A 377 -3.20 0.32 21.21
N ALA A 378 -3.69 0.25 22.44
CA ALA A 378 -3.49 -0.96 23.24
C ALA A 378 -4.06 -2.18 22.50
N ALA A 379 -3.39 -3.33 22.65
CA ALA A 379 -3.64 -4.60 21.95
C ALA A 379 -3.26 -4.65 20.47
N LYS A 380 -2.81 -3.55 19.85
CA LYS A 380 -2.24 -3.56 18.48
C LYS A 380 -0.74 -3.81 18.51
N TYR A 381 -0.16 -4.18 17.37
CA TYR A 381 1.29 -4.37 17.27
C TYR A 381 2.05 -3.06 17.47
N GLY A 382 3.26 -3.17 18.05
CA GLY A 382 4.21 -2.08 18.19
C GLY A 382 4.88 -1.72 16.86
N ASP A 383 4.07 -1.32 15.87
CA ASP A 383 4.48 -0.97 14.51
C ASP A 383 4.47 0.55 14.34
N PHE A 384 5.63 1.19 14.39
CA PHE A 384 5.72 2.65 14.44
C PHE A 384 7.00 3.20 13.81
N LEU A 385 6.97 4.51 13.58
CA LEU A 385 8.09 5.31 13.10
C LEU A 385 8.54 6.28 14.15
N VAL A 386 9.84 6.51 14.19
CA VAL A 386 10.43 7.72 14.79
C VAL A 386 10.90 8.58 13.64
N LEU A 387 10.41 9.80 13.57
CA LEU A 387 10.76 10.75 12.52
C LEU A 387 11.68 11.84 13.08
N ASN A 388 12.73 12.18 12.35
CA ASN A 388 13.67 13.24 12.70
C ASN A 388 13.12 14.64 12.35
N VAL A 389 11.91 14.92 12.82
CA VAL A 389 11.21 16.21 12.68
C VAL A 389 10.52 16.55 14.00
N SER A 390 10.20 17.82 14.19
CA SER A 390 9.59 18.32 15.42
C SER A 390 8.07 18.48 15.31
N ASP A 391 7.56 18.53 14.08
CA ASP A 391 6.15 18.63 13.75
C ASP A 391 5.80 17.67 12.60
N TYR A 392 4.72 16.90 12.74
CA TYR A 392 4.34 15.90 11.73
C TYR A 392 4.04 16.51 10.35
N ARG A 393 3.68 17.80 10.30
CA ARG A 393 3.40 18.50 9.04
C ARG A 393 4.65 18.69 8.18
N GLU A 394 5.84 18.59 8.77
CA GLU A 394 7.10 18.63 8.03
C GLU A 394 7.23 17.45 7.04
N LEU A 395 6.58 16.32 7.34
CA LEU A 395 6.67 15.07 6.59
C LEU A 395 6.22 15.19 5.11
N PRO A 396 5.02 15.71 4.78
CA PRO A 396 4.66 16.02 3.39
C PRO A 396 5.17 17.38 2.88
N TYR A 397 5.69 18.25 3.76
CA TYR A 397 6.15 19.58 3.37
C TYR A 397 7.52 19.52 2.68
N SER A 398 8.46 18.77 3.26
CA SER A 398 9.82 18.61 2.75
C SER A 398 9.90 17.47 1.73
N PHE A 399 9.34 17.68 0.55
CA PHE A 399 9.26 16.65 -0.49
C PHE A 399 10.64 16.14 -0.91
N GLY A 400 10.73 14.85 -1.24
CA GLY A 400 11.97 14.20 -1.69
C GLY A 400 12.99 13.90 -0.60
N ILE A 401 12.70 14.21 0.66
CA ILE A 401 13.54 13.90 1.83
C ILE A 401 13.00 12.66 2.54
N ASN A 402 13.90 11.87 3.14
CA ASN A 402 13.53 10.82 4.08
C ASN A 402 13.69 11.31 5.52
N HIS A 403 12.58 11.47 6.24
CA HIS A 403 12.55 11.90 7.63
C HIS A 403 12.60 10.75 8.63
N VAL A 404 12.60 9.48 8.18
CA VAL A 404 12.58 8.33 9.07
C VAL A 404 13.92 8.18 9.76
N ALA A 405 13.91 8.29 11.08
CA ALA A 405 15.04 7.98 11.94
C ALA A 405 15.05 6.49 12.32
N MET A 406 13.88 5.92 12.62
CA MET A 406 13.73 4.50 12.91
C MET A 406 12.40 3.97 12.36
N THR A 407 12.44 2.74 11.88
CA THR A 407 11.25 1.93 11.58
C THR A 407 11.23 0.75 12.53
N VAL A 408 10.12 0.60 13.25
CA VAL A 408 9.97 -0.43 14.28
C VAL A 408 8.78 -1.32 13.91
N LYS A 409 8.99 -2.63 13.93
CA LYS A 409 7.97 -3.66 13.69
C LYS A 409 7.86 -4.54 14.92
N ARG A 410 6.66 -4.68 15.49
CA ARG A 410 6.39 -5.49 16.68
C ARG A 410 7.41 -5.20 17.80
N GLY A 411 7.73 -3.92 18.03
CA GLY A 411 8.70 -3.50 19.04
C GLY A 411 10.17 -3.80 18.72
N GLU A 412 10.51 -4.25 17.51
CA GLU A 412 11.87 -4.48 17.05
C GLU A 412 12.28 -3.46 15.99
N VAL A 413 13.46 -2.85 16.16
CA VAL A 413 14.01 -1.89 15.19
C VAL A 413 14.46 -2.66 13.95
N ILE A 414 13.78 -2.43 12.82
CA ILE A 414 14.07 -3.07 11.53
C ILE A 414 14.85 -2.13 10.59
N TYR A 415 14.86 -0.84 10.90
CA TYR A 415 15.73 0.16 10.30
C TYR A 415 16.05 1.24 11.33
N CYS A 416 17.30 1.67 11.34
CA CYS A 416 17.78 2.82 12.08
C CYS A 416 18.68 3.65 11.15
N ASP A 417 18.41 4.93 11.04
CA ASP A 417 19.27 5.84 10.31
C ASP A 417 20.64 5.93 10.99
N LYS A 418 21.70 6.05 10.17
CA LYS A 418 23.09 6.02 10.66
C LYS A 418 23.44 7.24 11.48
N ASP A 419 22.78 8.37 11.21
CA ASP A 419 23.02 9.62 11.92
C ASP A 419 22.15 9.74 13.17
N TYR A 420 21.35 8.71 13.48
CA TYR A 420 20.60 8.66 14.73
C TYR A 420 21.56 8.39 15.91
N PRO A 421 21.63 9.28 16.91
CA PRO A 421 22.45 9.04 18.09
C PRO A 421 21.82 7.91 18.93
N THR A 422 22.30 6.69 18.75
CA THR A 422 22.00 5.57 19.66
C THR A 422 22.82 5.81 20.93
N LYS A 423 22.18 6.32 21.99
CA LYS A 423 22.78 6.32 23.33
C LYS A 423 22.40 5.07 24.08
#